data_AF-A0A917VBV3-F1
#
_entry.id   AF-A0A917VBV3-F1
#
_cell.length_a   1.000
_cell.length_b   1.000
_cell.length_c   1.000
_cell.angle_alpha   90.00
_cell.angle_beta   90.00
_cell.angle_gamma   90.00
#
_symmetry.space_group_name_H-M   'P 1'
#
loop_
_entity.id
_entity.type
_entity.pdbx_description
1 polymer ?
#
loop_
_entity_poly.entity_id
_entity_poly.type
_entity_poly.pdbx_seq_one_letter_code
_entity_poly.pdbx_strand_id
1 'polypeptide(L)'
;MAARPKPHVAIPRAEDLAALSPSYRKAFADTVSRLNDVDITEIDISPLLDAARLLYDGAIVAERYAAVGDFVVKQPQGLDPTVAEIISKATELDAVAFANDVSTLTNAKAEATKLLAPYDALLLPTTTEHPNIEAVAAEPLAINRRLGTYTNFCNLLDLAAVAVPGNKTDDDLPFGVMFIVDTFADQRAIDLAARLLNVESPAFVTDSVPLAVFGAHLRGQPLNWQLDGARFAGEIRTTDAYRLTALQTTPPKPGLVRHGDGQGAEIYGELFELSPAHLGRFLADLPAPMALTSVELADGRTVTGFACTYDAALAADDITHHGSWLTYLAAARSR
;
A
#
# COMPACT_ATOMS: atom_id res chain seq x y z
N MET A 1 3.28 5.87 0.43
CA MET A 1 1.88 6.32 0.28
C MET A 1 1.02 5.52 1.24
N ALA A 2 0.05 6.15 1.90
CA ALA A 2 -0.89 5.50 2.79
C ALA A 2 -1.94 4.68 2.03
N ALA A 3 -2.69 3.82 2.72
CA ALA A 3 -3.89 3.22 2.15
C ALA A 3 -5.00 4.28 1.98
N ARG A 4 -5.72 4.23 0.85
CA ARG A 4 -6.88 5.10 0.62
C ARG A 4 -8.04 4.75 1.57
N PRO A 5 -9.01 5.65 1.81
CA PRO A 5 -10.10 5.41 2.76
C PRO A 5 -10.92 4.14 2.48
N LYS A 6 -11.16 3.85 1.21
CA LYS A 6 -11.84 2.64 0.72
C LYS A 6 -10.88 1.84 -0.19
N PRO A 7 -10.01 0.99 0.39
CA PRO A 7 -9.07 0.18 -0.36
C PRO A 7 -9.77 -0.88 -1.19
N HIS A 8 -9.13 -1.30 -2.27
CA HIS A 8 -9.53 -2.42 -3.10
C HIS A 8 -8.46 -3.50 -2.98
N VAL A 9 -8.79 -4.61 -2.33
CA VAL A 9 -7.87 -5.71 -2.05
C VAL A 9 -8.25 -6.92 -2.88
N ALA A 10 -7.27 -7.48 -3.59
CA ALA A 10 -7.43 -8.75 -4.27
C ALA A 10 -7.27 -9.92 -3.28
N ILE A 11 -7.99 -11.01 -3.51
CA ILE A 11 -7.79 -12.31 -2.87
C ILE A 11 -7.71 -13.41 -3.94
N PRO A 12 -7.09 -14.56 -3.66
CA PRO A 12 -7.05 -15.67 -4.62
C PRO A 12 -8.45 -16.27 -4.85
N ARG A 13 -8.73 -16.69 -6.07
CA ARG A 13 -9.85 -17.61 -6.35
C ARG A 13 -9.69 -18.92 -5.57
N ALA A 14 -10.79 -19.63 -5.36
CA ALA A 14 -10.81 -20.86 -4.57
C ALA A 14 -9.85 -21.97 -5.04
N GLU A 15 -9.59 -22.04 -6.35
CA GLU A 15 -8.67 -22.98 -7.01
C GLU A 15 -7.22 -22.76 -6.57
N ASP A 16 -6.79 -21.50 -6.51
CA ASP A 16 -5.43 -21.12 -6.10
C ASP A 16 -5.19 -21.32 -4.59
N LEU A 17 -6.25 -21.56 -3.81
CA LEU A 17 -6.19 -21.91 -2.40
C LEU A 17 -6.11 -23.43 -2.15
N ALA A 18 -6.06 -24.27 -3.20
CA ALA A 18 -6.13 -25.73 -3.09
C ALA A 18 -5.09 -26.35 -2.15
N ALA A 19 -3.94 -25.69 -1.97
CA ALA A 19 -2.89 -26.15 -1.08
C ALA A 19 -3.19 -25.95 0.42
N LEU A 20 -4.20 -25.14 0.79
CA LEU A 20 -4.58 -24.95 2.18
C LEU A 20 -5.21 -26.21 2.77
N SER A 21 -4.84 -26.51 4.03
CA SER A 21 -5.63 -27.43 4.84
C SER A 21 -7.08 -26.92 4.98
N PRO A 22 -8.08 -27.79 5.21
CA PRO A 22 -9.47 -27.36 5.40
C PRO A 22 -9.62 -26.31 6.52
N SER A 23 -8.88 -26.47 7.62
CA SER A 23 -8.91 -25.55 8.76
C SER A 23 -8.31 -24.17 8.42
N TYR A 24 -7.22 -24.11 7.65
CA TYR A 24 -6.67 -22.84 7.17
C TYR A 24 -7.52 -22.18 6.08
N ARG A 25 -8.16 -22.96 5.21
CA ARG A 25 -9.11 -22.41 4.23
C ARG A 25 -10.26 -21.70 4.92
N LYS A 26 -10.83 -22.30 5.97
CA LYS A 26 -11.88 -21.68 6.78
C LYS A 26 -11.37 -20.44 7.51
N ALA A 27 -10.22 -20.53 8.21
CA ALA A 27 -9.61 -19.41 8.91
C ALA A 27 -9.30 -18.22 7.98
N PHE A 28 -8.87 -18.49 6.74
CA PHE A 28 -8.68 -17.46 5.72
C PHE A 28 -9.99 -16.77 5.36
N ALA A 29 -11.05 -17.54 5.05
CA ALA A 29 -12.36 -16.98 4.73
C ALA A 29 -12.93 -16.15 5.90
N ASP A 30 -12.80 -16.64 7.13
CA ASP A 30 -13.23 -15.93 8.33
C ASP A 30 -12.41 -14.64 8.54
N THR A 31 -11.11 -14.66 8.25
CA THR A 31 -10.25 -13.46 8.29
C THR A 31 -10.66 -12.43 7.24
N VAL A 32 -10.90 -12.86 6.00
CA VAL A 32 -11.36 -12.00 4.89
C VAL A 32 -12.69 -11.34 5.24
N SER A 33 -13.61 -12.07 5.90
CA SER A 33 -14.93 -11.53 6.28
C SER A 33 -14.89 -10.35 7.27
N ARG A 34 -13.76 -10.14 7.97
CA ARG A 34 -13.56 -9.00 8.87
C ARG A 34 -13.28 -7.68 8.15
N LEU A 35 -12.86 -7.74 6.89
CA LEU A 35 -12.55 -6.57 6.07
C LEU A 35 -13.83 -6.02 5.40
N ASN A 36 -14.82 -5.65 6.21
CA ASN A 36 -16.15 -5.26 5.75
C ASN A 36 -16.20 -3.87 5.06
N ASP A 37 -15.16 -3.07 5.23
CA ASP A 37 -15.01 -1.71 4.73
C ASP A 37 -13.94 -1.59 3.63
N VAL A 38 -13.52 -2.73 3.10
CA VAL A 38 -12.59 -2.91 1.99
C VAL A 38 -13.35 -3.52 0.82
N ASP A 39 -13.13 -3.00 -0.39
CA ASP A 39 -13.63 -3.64 -1.60
C ASP A 39 -12.77 -4.87 -1.89
N ILE A 40 -13.37 -6.06 -1.95
CA ILE A 40 -12.65 -7.32 -2.15
C ILE A 40 -12.96 -7.89 -3.53
N THR A 41 -11.96 -8.39 -4.23
CA THR A 41 -12.13 -9.06 -5.53
C THR A 41 -11.30 -10.33 -5.60
N GLU A 42 -11.95 -11.42 -5.98
CA GLU A 42 -11.27 -12.67 -6.29
C GLU A 42 -10.56 -12.56 -7.64
N ILE A 43 -9.29 -12.97 -7.70
CA ILE A 43 -8.49 -12.98 -8.93
C ILE A 43 -7.78 -14.32 -9.11
N ASP A 44 -7.41 -14.60 -10.36
CA ASP A 44 -6.48 -15.67 -10.70
C ASP A 44 -5.04 -15.27 -10.37
N ILE A 45 -4.42 -15.97 -9.41
CA ILE A 45 -3.01 -15.76 -9.03
C ILE A 45 -2.09 -16.88 -9.52
N SER A 46 -2.59 -17.82 -10.33
CA SER A 46 -1.78 -18.90 -10.89
C SER A 46 -0.47 -18.40 -11.54
N PRO A 47 -0.43 -17.25 -12.28
CA PRO A 47 0.83 -16.72 -12.81
C PRO A 47 1.89 -16.39 -11.73
N LEU A 48 1.47 -15.90 -10.56
CA LEU A 48 2.36 -15.62 -9.44
C LEU A 48 2.88 -16.92 -8.80
N LEU A 49 1.99 -17.91 -8.65
CA LEU A 49 2.33 -19.23 -8.11
C LEU A 49 3.25 -20.02 -9.05
N ASP A 50 3.08 -19.88 -10.36
CA ASP A 50 3.94 -20.49 -11.37
C ASP A 50 5.34 -19.88 -11.33
N ALA A 51 5.45 -18.55 -11.18
CA ALA A 51 6.74 -17.88 -11.01
C ALA A 51 7.48 -18.35 -9.74
N ALA A 52 6.75 -18.60 -8.65
CA ALA A 52 7.30 -19.16 -7.42
C ALA A 52 7.98 -20.53 -7.60
N ARG A 53 7.59 -21.32 -8.61
CA ARG A 53 8.20 -22.65 -8.86
C ARG A 53 9.65 -22.54 -9.30
N LEU A 54 10.04 -21.44 -9.97
CA LEU A 54 11.43 -21.19 -10.40
C LEU A 54 12.41 -21.13 -9.21
N LEU A 55 11.93 -20.82 -8.00
CA LEU A 55 12.77 -20.84 -6.80
C LEU A 55 13.28 -22.25 -6.43
N TYR A 56 12.49 -23.27 -6.74
CA TYR A 56 12.77 -24.67 -6.35
C TYR A 56 13.13 -25.55 -7.53
N ASP A 57 12.50 -25.35 -8.68
CA ASP A 57 12.67 -26.16 -9.88
C ASP A 57 13.64 -25.52 -10.89
N GLY A 58 14.06 -24.28 -10.64
CA GLY A 58 14.95 -23.51 -11.51
C GLY A 58 16.39 -23.39 -11.02
N ALA A 59 17.23 -22.82 -11.88
CA ALA A 59 18.63 -22.47 -11.68
C ALA A 59 18.87 -21.35 -10.68
N ILE A 60 17.82 -20.71 -10.13
CA ILE A 60 17.94 -19.69 -9.07
C ILE A 60 18.60 -20.27 -7.80
N VAL A 61 18.49 -21.58 -7.56
CA VAL A 61 19.22 -22.27 -6.47
C VAL A 61 20.74 -22.11 -6.58
N ALA A 62 21.28 -21.80 -7.77
CA ALA A 62 22.70 -21.54 -7.99
C ALA A 62 23.22 -20.37 -7.14
N GLU A 63 22.38 -19.40 -6.75
CA GLU A 63 22.79 -18.34 -5.83
C GLU A 63 23.20 -18.89 -4.45
N ARG A 64 22.50 -19.92 -3.96
CA ARG A 64 22.87 -20.59 -2.70
C ARG A 64 24.21 -21.30 -2.82
N TYR A 65 24.45 -21.97 -3.96
CA TYR A 65 25.72 -22.63 -4.22
C TYR A 65 26.86 -21.62 -4.41
N ALA A 66 26.62 -20.50 -5.10
CA ALA A 66 27.61 -19.43 -5.23
C ALA A 66 28.01 -18.85 -3.86
N ALA A 67 27.08 -18.77 -2.91
CA ALA A 67 27.35 -18.26 -1.57
C ALA A 67 28.12 -19.25 -0.68
N VAL A 68 27.78 -20.56 -0.70
CA VAL A 68 28.29 -21.54 0.29
C VAL A 68 28.68 -22.91 -0.29
N GLY A 69 28.73 -23.09 -1.60
CA GLY A 69 28.99 -24.37 -2.27
C GLY A 69 30.31 -25.03 -1.87
N ASP A 70 31.40 -24.25 -1.81
CA ASP A 70 32.73 -24.73 -1.38
C ASP A 70 32.74 -25.29 0.05
N PHE A 71 31.87 -24.76 0.93
CA PHE A 71 31.69 -25.27 2.28
C PHE A 71 30.89 -26.57 2.27
N VAL A 72 29.81 -26.64 1.49
CA VAL A 72 28.97 -27.85 1.35
C VAL A 72 29.76 -29.03 0.78
N VAL A 73 30.61 -28.80 -0.23
CA VAL A 73 31.44 -29.85 -0.85
C VAL A 73 32.40 -30.51 0.16
N LYS A 74 32.86 -29.77 1.17
CA LYS A 74 33.75 -30.29 2.22
C LYS A 74 33.05 -31.20 3.23
N GLN A 75 31.71 -31.28 3.21
CA GLN A 75 30.89 -32.11 4.09
C GLN A 75 31.32 -32.04 5.58
N PRO A 76 31.40 -30.83 6.18
CA PRO A 76 31.81 -30.68 7.56
C PRO A 76 30.82 -31.36 8.52
N GLN A 77 31.33 -31.80 9.68
CA GLN A 77 30.50 -32.38 10.73
C GLN A 77 29.41 -31.39 11.18
N GLY A 78 28.15 -31.85 11.19
CA GLY A 78 27.00 -31.04 11.59
C GLY A 78 26.28 -30.33 10.44
N LEU A 79 26.72 -30.51 9.19
CA LEU A 79 25.97 -30.06 8.02
C LEU A 79 24.64 -30.83 7.91
N ASP A 80 23.54 -30.09 7.77
CA ASP A 80 22.23 -30.69 7.53
C ASP A 80 22.19 -31.36 6.14
N PRO A 81 21.83 -32.66 6.05
CA PRO A 81 21.88 -33.40 4.80
C PRO A 81 20.85 -32.91 3.78
N THR A 82 19.68 -32.43 4.21
CA THR A 82 18.65 -31.90 3.33
C THR A 82 19.09 -30.56 2.72
N VAL A 83 19.70 -29.68 3.52
CA VAL A 83 20.27 -28.42 3.04
C VAL A 83 21.41 -28.69 2.06
N ALA A 84 22.31 -29.64 2.36
CA ALA A 84 23.39 -30.04 1.48
C ALA A 84 22.88 -30.56 0.13
N GLU A 85 21.84 -31.39 0.14
CA GLU A 85 21.19 -31.92 -1.08
C GLU A 85 20.62 -30.78 -1.94
N ILE A 86 19.86 -29.86 -1.34
CA ILE A 86 19.26 -28.73 -2.05
C ILE A 86 20.33 -27.86 -2.71
N ILE A 87 21.38 -27.51 -1.98
CA ILE A 87 22.44 -26.64 -2.50
C ILE A 87 23.23 -27.34 -3.60
N SER A 88 23.51 -28.64 -3.43
CA SER A 88 24.32 -29.40 -4.39
C SER A 88 23.62 -29.59 -5.73
N LYS A 89 22.28 -29.58 -5.81
CA LYS A 89 21.53 -29.64 -7.09
C LYS A 89 21.93 -28.54 -8.07
N ALA A 90 22.44 -27.41 -7.58
CA ALA A 90 22.95 -26.34 -8.44
C ALA A 90 24.09 -26.78 -9.38
N THR A 91 24.87 -27.83 -9.05
CA THR A 91 25.98 -28.28 -9.90
C THR A 91 25.53 -28.95 -11.20
N GLU A 92 24.24 -29.31 -11.29
CA GLU A 92 23.64 -29.90 -12.49
C GLU A 92 23.09 -28.83 -13.45
N LEU A 93 23.10 -27.55 -13.04
CA LEU A 93 22.50 -26.43 -13.76
C LEU A 93 23.59 -25.61 -14.43
N ASP A 94 23.35 -25.22 -15.69
CA ASP A 94 24.30 -24.42 -16.47
C ASP A 94 23.91 -22.94 -16.53
N ALA A 95 24.83 -22.13 -17.08
CA ALA A 95 24.61 -20.69 -17.22
C ALA A 95 23.45 -20.35 -18.18
N VAL A 96 23.12 -21.25 -19.12
CA VAL A 96 22.01 -21.06 -20.06
C VAL A 96 20.68 -21.25 -19.34
N ALA A 97 20.54 -22.27 -18.50
CA ALA A 97 19.39 -22.47 -17.63
C ALA A 97 19.17 -21.26 -16.72
N PHE A 98 20.24 -20.77 -16.08
CA PHE A 98 20.16 -19.56 -15.26
C PHE A 98 19.70 -18.33 -16.05
N ALA A 99 20.26 -18.10 -17.25
CA ALA A 99 19.85 -16.98 -18.09
C ALA A 99 18.38 -17.08 -18.54
N ASN A 100 17.89 -18.29 -18.84
CA ASN A 100 16.49 -18.54 -19.20
C ASN A 100 15.55 -18.28 -18.03
N ASP A 101 15.91 -18.68 -16.82
CA ASP A 101 15.11 -18.44 -15.62
C ASP A 101 15.04 -16.96 -15.28
N VAL A 102 16.15 -16.22 -15.38
CA VAL A 102 16.16 -14.76 -15.19
C VAL A 102 15.27 -14.06 -16.22
N SER A 103 15.29 -14.50 -17.48
CA SER A 103 14.38 -13.99 -18.52
C SER A 103 12.92 -14.28 -18.19
N THR A 104 12.63 -15.50 -17.72
CA THR A 104 11.28 -15.90 -17.30
C THR A 104 10.79 -15.06 -16.12
N LEU A 105 11.64 -14.83 -15.12
CA LEU A 105 11.33 -13.96 -13.98
C LEU A 105 11.08 -12.51 -14.39
N THR A 106 11.84 -12.00 -15.36
CA THR A 106 11.64 -10.64 -15.88
C THR A 106 10.24 -10.48 -16.49
N ASN A 107 9.82 -11.47 -17.29
CA ASN A 107 8.47 -11.49 -17.86
C ASN A 107 7.39 -11.67 -16.78
N ALA A 108 7.61 -12.59 -15.84
CA ALA A 108 6.68 -12.82 -14.73
C ALA A 108 6.50 -11.58 -13.86
N LYS A 109 7.56 -10.80 -13.61
CA LYS A 109 7.49 -9.53 -12.90
C LYS A 109 6.62 -8.52 -13.63
N ALA A 110 6.81 -8.37 -14.95
CA ALA A 110 5.98 -7.47 -15.75
C ALA A 110 4.50 -7.87 -15.74
N GLU A 111 4.20 -9.17 -15.81
CA GLU A 111 2.82 -9.66 -15.72
C GLU A 111 2.23 -9.49 -14.32
N ALA A 112 3.01 -9.73 -13.26
CA ALA A 112 2.59 -9.50 -11.88
C ALA A 112 2.24 -8.03 -11.63
N THR A 113 3.06 -7.09 -12.12
CA THR A 113 2.76 -5.65 -12.03
C THR A 113 1.43 -5.33 -12.72
N LYS A 114 1.16 -5.86 -13.92
CA LYS A 114 -0.12 -5.63 -14.61
C LYS A 114 -1.31 -6.25 -13.87
N LEU A 115 -1.14 -7.47 -13.36
CA LEU A 115 -2.16 -8.21 -12.63
C LEU A 115 -2.57 -7.48 -11.34
N LEU A 116 -1.59 -6.93 -10.62
CA LEU A 116 -1.80 -6.29 -9.32
C LEU A 116 -2.14 -4.79 -9.40
N ALA A 117 -1.81 -4.11 -10.50
CA ALA A 117 -2.04 -2.67 -10.69
C ALA A 117 -3.45 -2.14 -10.36
N PRO A 118 -4.56 -2.88 -10.58
CA PRO A 118 -5.89 -2.40 -10.22
C PRO A 118 -6.17 -2.38 -8.70
N TYR A 119 -5.33 -3.03 -7.90
CA TYR A 119 -5.58 -3.29 -6.48
C TYR A 119 -4.57 -2.54 -5.60
N ASP A 120 -5.00 -2.24 -4.38
CA ASP A 120 -4.14 -1.67 -3.35
C ASP A 120 -3.23 -2.72 -2.71
N ALA A 121 -3.69 -3.97 -2.64
CA ALA A 121 -2.90 -5.10 -2.13
C ALA A 121 -3.51 -6.43 -2.61
N LEU A 122 -2.70 -7.48 -2.56
CA LEU A 122 -3.14 -8.87 -2.59
C LEU A 122 -3.06 -9.44 -1.17
N LEU A 123 -4.17 -9.95 -0.65
CA LEU A 123 -4.23 -10.61 0.66
C LEU A 123 -4.11 -12.13 0.48
N LEU A 124 -3.04 -12.72 1.01
CA LEU A 124 -2.80 -14.16 0.97
C LEU A 124 -2.76 -14.80 2.36
N PRO A 125 -3.09 -16.09 2.50
CA PRO A 125 -2.64 -16.86 3.66
C PRO A 125 -1.10 -16.86 3.74
N THR A 126 -0.55 -16.82 4.96
CA THR A 126 0.91 -16.81 5.14
C THR A 126 1.56 -18.13 4.73
N THR A 127 0.88 -19.24 4.96
CA THR A 127 1.36 -20.59 4.66
C THR A 127 0.18 -21.56 4.51
N THR A 128 0.45 -22.85 4.26
CA THR A 128 -0.57 -23.84 3.87
C THR A 128 -1.14 -24.68 5.00
N GLU A 129 -0.34 -24.93 6.04
CA GLU A 129 -0.69 -25.82 7.15
C GLU A 129 0.20 -25.53 8.37
N HIS A 130 -0.09 -26.18 9.50
CA HIS A 130 0.72 -26.13 10.72
C HIS A 130 1.25 -27.54 11.07
N PRO A 131 2.34 -27.99 10.44
CA PRO A 131 2.83 -29.36 10.59
C PRO A 131 3.51 -29.53 11.95
N ASN A 132 3.40 -30.72 12.53
CA ASN A 132 4.19 -31.07 13.72
C ASN A 132 5.62 -31.51 13.31
N ILE A 133 6.52 -31.58 14.28
CA ILE A 133 7.93 -31.91 14.05
C ILE A 133 8.10 -33.31 13.43
N GLU A 134 7.31 -34.28 13.86
CA GLU A 134 7.39 -35.66 13.35
C GLU A 134 7.02 -35.74 11.87
N ALA A 135 5.98 -35.02 11.44
CA ALA A 135 5.58 -34.93 10.05
C ALA A 135 6.69 -34.31 9.20
N VAL A 136 7.30 -33.21 9.67
CA VAL A 136 8.43 -32.57 8.97
C VAL A 136 9.63 -33.51 8.89
N ALA A 137 9.94 -34.26 9.95
CA ALA A 137 11.04 -35.23 9.92
C ALA A 137 10.79 -36.38 8.93
N ALA A 138 9.53 -36.79 8.74
CA ALA A 138 9.16 -37.82 7.78
C ALA A 138 9.21 -37.33 6.33
N GLU A 139 8.83 -36.07 6.07
CA GLU A 139 8.72 -35.49 4.72
C GLU A 139 9.31 -34.07 4.61
N PRO A 140 10.62 -33.89 4.87
CA PRO A 140 11.21 -32.56 5.06
C PRO A 140 11.14 -31.68 3.81
N LEU A 141 11.35 -32.26 2.62
CA LEU A 141 11.29 -31.54 1.35
C LEU A 141 9.86 -31.22 0.93
N ALA A 142 8.94 -32.19 1.04
CA ALA A 142 7.58 -32.05 0.54
C ALA A 142 6.78 -31.05 1.39
N ILE A 143 6.88 -31.13 2.71
CA ILE A 143 6.24 -30.15 3.61
C ILE A 143 6.82 -28.76 3.38
N ASN A 144 8.15 -28.60 3.38
CA ASN A 144 8.78 -27.30 3.16
C ASN A 144 8.33 -26.66 1.83
N ARG A 145 8.19 -27.46 0.76
CA ARG A 145 7.67 -26.98 -0.53
C ARG A 145 6.23 -26.47 -0.42
N ARG A 146 5.35 -27.18 0.29
CA ARG A 146 3.96 -26.72 0.53
C ARG A 146 3.91 -25.43 1.35
N LEU A 147 4.69 -25.34 2.43
CA LEU A 147 4.71 -24.16 3.30
C LEU A 147 5.12 -22.88 2.56
N GLY A 148 5.91 -22.99 1.49
CA GLY A 148 6.36 -21.87 0.65
C GLY A 148 5.37 -21.39 -0.43
N THR A 149 4.21 -22.05 -0.58
CA THR A 149 3.29 -21.82 -1.72
C THR A 149 2.98 -20.35 -1.99
N TYR A 150 2.74 -19.57 -0.93
CA TYR A 150 2.29 -18.17 -1.05
C TYR A 150 3.39 -17.13 -0.77
N THR A 151 4.61 -17.56 -0.44
CA THR A 151 5.70 -16.66 -0.02
C THR A 151 6.80 -16.53 -1.07
N ASN A 152 7.08 -17.61 -1.82
CA ASN A 152 8.27 -17.72 -2.67
C ASN A 152 8.36 -16.67 -3.78
N PHE A 153 7.24 -16.19 -4.32
CA PHE A 153 7.26 -15.25 -5.45
C PHE A 153 7.54 -13.80 -5.02
N CYS A 154 7.30 -13.42 -3.75
CA CYS A 154 7.34 -12.01 -3.34
C CYS A 154 8.69 -11.34 -3.68
N ASN A 155 9.80 -11.94 -3.25
CA ASN A 155 11.13 -11.39 -3.50
C ASN A 155 11.50 -11.48 -4.99
N LEU A 156 11.14 -12.57 -5.67
CA LEU A 156 11.44 -12.78 -7.08
C LEU A 156 10.76 -11.74 -7.98
N LEU A 157 9.58 -11.29 -7.59
CA LEU A 157 8.77 -10.35 -8.34
C LEU A 157 8.89 -8.90 -7.82
N ASP A 158 9.81 -8.64 -6.89
CA ASP A 158 10.09 -7.30 -6.31
C ASP A 158 8.86 -6.68 -5.62
N LEU A 159 8.16 -7.50 -4.84
CA LEU A 159 6.99 -7.10 -4.06
C LEU A 159 7.37 -6.94 -2.59
N ALA A 160 6.62 -6.10 -1.88
CA ALA A 160 6.70 -5.98 -0.43
C ALA A 160 5.53 -6.73 0.23
N ALA A 161 5.75 -7.24 1.44
CA ALA A 161 4.71 -7.98 2.16
C ALA A 161 4.76 -7.70 3.68
N VAL A 162 3.58 -7.61 4.30
CA VAL A 162 3.43 -7.52 5.76
C VAL A 162 2.56 -8.68 6.23
N ALA A 163 3.15 -9.58 7.02
CA ALA A 163 2.47 -10.71 7.63
C ALA A 163 1.90 -10.34 9.00
N VAL A 164 0.63 -10.67 9.24
CA VAL A 164 -0.08 -10.42 10.50
C VAL A 164 -0.97 -11.59 10.91
N PRO A 165 -1.30 -11.72 12.20
CA PRO A 165 -2.28 -12.71 12.65
C PRO A 165 -3.64 -12.51 11.98
N GLY A 166 -4.24 -13.62 11.53
CA GLY A 166 -5.63 -13.70 11.10
C GLY A 166 -6.52 -14.27 12.21
N ASN A 167 -7.68 -14.81 11.83
CA ASN A 167 -8.51 -15.61 12.72
C ASN A 167 -7.85 -16.96 12.98
N LYS A 168 -7.91 -17.45 14.21
CA LYS A 168 -7.46 -18.81 14.54
C LYS A 168 -8.26 -19.87 13.78
N THR A 169 -7.69 -21.06 13.68
CA THR A 169 -8.43 -22.22 13.19
C THR A 169 -9.48 -22.69 14.19
N ASP A 170 -10.38 -23.58 13.74
CA ASP A 170 -11.36 -24.25 14.61
C ASP A 170 -10.72 -25.03 15.77
N ASP A 171 -9.48 -25.50 15.57
CA ASP A 171 -8.67 -26.20 16.58
C ASP A 171 -7.86 -25.24 17.48
N ASP A 172 -8.20 -23.94 17.48
CA ASP A 172 -7.54 -22.85 18.23
C ASP A 172 -6.04 -22.64 17.89
N LEU A 173 -5.59 -23.14 16.74
CA LEU A 173 -4.21 -22.92 16.27
C LEU A 173 -4.04 -21.55 15.61
N PRO A 174 -2.83 -20.96 15.70
CA PRO A 174 -2.54 -19.70 15.05
C PRO A 174 -2.60 -19.84 13.52
N PHE A 175 -3.16 -18.81 12.88
CA PHE A 175 -3.21 -18.63 11.44
C PHE A 175 -2.88 -17.17 11.13
N GLY A 176 -2.21 -16.95 10.00
CA GLY A 176 -1.74 -15.63 9.58
C GLY A 176 -2.06 -15.36 8.13
N VAL A 177 -2.16 -14.07 7.81
CA VAL A 177 -2.32 -13.55 6.45
C VAL A 177 -1.24 -12.53 6.13
N MET A 178 -1.00 -12.29 4.86
CA MET A 178 -0.02 -11.34 4.37
C MET A 178 -0.67 -10.37 3.40
N PHE A 179 -0.49 -9.08 3.61
CA PHE A 179 -0.78 -8.07 2.60
C PHE A 179 0.45 -7.87 1.73
N ILE A 180 0.32 -8.22 0.45
CA ILE A 180 1.36 -8.07 -0.56
C ILE A 180 1.04 -6.83 -1.39
N VAL A 181 2.05 -5.99 -1.62
CA VAL A 181 1.93 -4.72 -2.32
C VAL A 181 3.13 -4.53 -3.25
N ASP A 182 3.02 -3.58 -4.18
CA ASP A 182 4.13 -3.19 -5.05
C ASP A 182 5.34 -2.67 -4.26
N THR A 183 6.48 -2.62 -4.94
CA THR A 183 7.72 -2.02 -4.41
C THR A 183 7.46 -0.62 -3.84
N PHE A 184 8.03 -0.33 -2.67
CA PHE A 184 7.92 0.96 -1.96
C PHE A 184 6.51 1.32 -1.46
N ALA A 185 5.56 0.38 -1.50
CA ALA A 185 4.21 0.56 -0.96
C ALA A 185 4.05 0.00 0.46
N ASP A 186 5.14 -0.24 1.20
CA ASP A 186 5.16 -0.85 2.53
C ASP A 186 4.15 -0.22 3.51
N GLN A 187 4.08 1.12 3.54
CA GLN A 187 3.12 1.84 4.39
C GLN A 187 1.66 1.45 4.13
N ARG A 188 1.31 1.14 2.88
CA ARG A 188 -0.03 0.71 2.49
C ARG A 188 -0.36 -0.68 3.06
N ALA A 189 0.59 -1.61 2.99
CA ALA A 189 0.45 -2.93 3.60
C ALA A 189 0.33 -2.83 5.13
N ILE A 190 1.10 -1.93 5.77
CA ILE A 190 1.02 -1.64 7.20
C ILE A 190 -0.35 -1.05 7.57
N ASP A 191 -0.87 -0.09 6.80
CA ASP A 191 -2.18 0.52 7.06
C ASP A 191 -3.32 -0.52 6.95
N LEU A 192 -3.26 -1.40 5.95
CA LEU A 192 -4.23 -2.50 5.77
C LEU A 192 -4.13 -3.55 6.89
N ALA A 193 -2.90 -3.88 7.29
CA ALA A 193 -2.64 -4.77 8.41
C ALA A 193 -3.17 -4.21 9.73
N ALA A 194 -2.91 -2.93 10.01
CA ALA A 194 -3.45 -2.25 11.19
C ALA A 194 -4.98 -2.20 11.18
N ARG A 195 -5.59 -1.97 10.01
CA ARG A 195 -7.05 -2.02 9.82
C ARG A 195 -7.60 -3.40 10.14
N LEU A 196 -7.01 -4.48 9.61
CA LEU A 196 -7.43 -5.85 9.91
C LEU A 196 -7.37 -6.15 11.41
N LEU A 197 -6.28 -5.73 12.07
CA LEU A 197 -6.04 -5.94 13.49
C LEU A 197 -6.84 -4.98 14.39
N ASN A 198 -7.52 -3.98 13.82
CA ASN A 198 -8.21 -2.91 14.54
C ASN A 198 -7.28 -2.18 15.54
N VAL A 199 -6.10 -1.79 15.07
CA VAL A 199 -5.11 -1.01 15.82
C VAL A 199 -4.75 0.26 15.07
N GLU A 200 -4.12 1.21 15.76
CA GLU A 200 -3.58 2.41 15.12
C GLU A 200 -2.46 2.04 14.15
N SER A 201 -2.49 2.60 12.94
CA SER A 201 -1.45 2.35 11.93
C SER A 201 -0.18 3.15 12.24
N PRO A 202 0.97 2.48 12.45
CA PRO A 202 2.23 3.20 12.64
C PRO A 202 2.68 3.90 11.36
N ALA A 203 3.29 5.08 11.51
CA ALA A 203 4.01 5.76 10.44
C ALA A 203 5.41 5.12 10.29
N PHE A 204 5.62 4.38 9.22
CA PHE A 204 6.91 3.81 8.87
C PHE A 204 7.71 4.76 7.97
N VAL A 205 7.04 5.44 7.04
CA VAL A 205 7.66 6.49 6.22
C VAL A 205 7.44 7.85 6.89
N THR A 206 8.52 8.48 7.36
CA THR A 206 8.47 9.76 8.09
C THR A 206 8.85 10.97 7.25
N ASP A 207 9.45 10.77 6.08
CA ASP A 207 9.72 11.85 5.13
C ASP A 207 8.44 12.25 4.41
N SER A 208 7.67 13.13 5.05
CA SER A 208 6.43 13.68 4.52
C SER A 208 6.44 15.20 4.42
N VAL A 209 5.58 15.72 3.55
CA VAL A 209 5.33 17.14 3.38
C VAL A 209 3.88 17.43 3.74
N PRO A 210 3.63 18.34 4.71
CA PRO A 210 2.28 18.74 5.07
C PRO A 210 1.68 19.63 3.98
N LEU A 211 0.46 19.28 3.55
CA LEU A 211 -0.34 20.01 2.58
C LEU A 211 -1.70 20.37 3.19
N ALA A 212 -1.94 21.68 3.32
CA ALA A 212 -3.21 22.22 3.76
C ALA A 212 -4.19 22.39 2.59
N VAL A 213 -5.40 21.87 2.74
CA VAL A 213 -6.48 21.98 1.75
C VAL A 213 -7.71 22.65 2.36
N PHE A 214 -8.40 23.47 1.56
CA PHE A 214 -9.49 24.36 2.05
C PHE A 214 -10.76 24.26 1.21
N GLY A 215 -10.85 23.28 0.30
CA GLY A 215 -11.86 23.27 -0.76
C GLY A 215 -12.25 21.90 -1.30
N ALA A 216 -12.25 21.77 -2.63
CA ALA A 216 -12.70 20.56 -3.32
C ALA A 216 -11.89 19.29 -2.97
N HIS A 217 -10.75 19.43 -2.31
CA HIS A 217 -9.90 18.34 -1.82
C HIS A 217 -10.15 17.93 -0.36
N LEU A 218 -11.02 18.64 0.39
CA LEU A 218 -11.42 18.21 1.73
C LEU A 218 -12.06 16.81 1.68
N ARG A 219 -11.99 16.02 2.75
CA ARG A 219 -12.63 14.69 2.83
C ARG A 219 -14.12 14.80 2.48
N GLY A 220 -14.57 13.88 1.63
CA GLY A 220 -15.95 13.87 1.12
C GLY A 220 -16.25 14.89 0.01
N GLN A 221 -15.28 15.71 -0.42
CA GLN A 221 -15.43 16.62 -1.56
C GLN A 221 -14.98 15.97 -2.88
N PRO A 222 -15.43 16.48 -4.04
CA PRO A 222 -15.30 15.79 -5.34
C PRO A 222 -13.88 15.54 -5.86
N LEU A 223 -12.86 16.25 -5.34
CA LEU A 223 -11.46 16.11 -5.77
C LEU A 223 -10.56 15.50 -4.70
N ASN A 224 -11.11 15.02 -3.58
CA ASN A 224 -10.31 14.38 -2.52
C ASN A 224 -9.55 13.14 -3.01
N TRP A 225 -10.05 12.43 -4.02
CA TRP A 225 -9.37 11.30 -4.66
C TRP A 225 -7.99 11.66 -5.24
N GLN A 226 -7.72 12.93 -5.55
CA GLN A 226 -6.38 13.36 -5.99
C GLN A 226 -5.33 13.33 -4.86
N LEU A 227 -5.79 13.24 -3.62
CA LEU A 227 -4.97 13.00 -2.43
C LEU A 227 -4.90 11.51 -2.06
N ASP A 228 -5.36 10.59 -2.91
CA ASP A 228 -5.23 9.16 -2.65
C ASP A 228 -3.75 8.80 -2.36
N GLY A 229 -3.53 8.15 -1.23
CA GLY A 229 -2.20 7.82 -0.72
C GLY A 229 -1.53 8.89 0.14
N ALA A 230 -2.17 10.04 0.35
CA ALA A 230 -1.83 10.97 1.41
C ALA A 230 -2.43 10.51 2.75
N ARG A 231 -1.76 10.82 3.86
CA ARG A 231 -2.26 10.50 5.21
C ARG A 231 -2.94 11.72 5.81
N PHE A 232 -4.17 11.59 6.27
CA PHE A 232 -4.85 12.65 7.00
C PHE A 232 -4.13 12.93 8.34
N ALA A 233 -3.79 14.19 8.59
CA ALA A 233 -3.04 14.64 9.78
C ALA A 233 -3.85 15.55 10.72
N GLY A 234 -5.11 15.83 10.38
CA GLY A 234 -6.02 16.57 11.25
C GLY A 234 -6.71 17.74 10.57
N GLU A 235 -7.63 18.34 11.32
CA GLU A 235 -8.29 19.58 10.94
C GLU A 235 -7.43 20.78 11.35
N ILE A 236 -7.50 21.85 10.57
CA ILE A 236 -6.70 23.06 10.77
C ILE A 236 -7.54 24.32 10.54
N ARG A 237 -7.02 25.44 11.04
CA ARG A 237 -7.51 26.79 10.74
C ARG A 237 -6.35 27.66 10.31
N THR A 238 -6.56 28.51 9.31
CA THR A 238 -5.62 29.61 9.02
C THR A 238 -5.65 30.64 10.15
N THR A 239 -4.67 31.55 10.18
CA THR A 239 -4.81 32.82 10.90
C THR A 239 -5.94 33.67 10.31
N ASP A 240 -6.24 34.82 10.93
CA ASP A 240 -7.22 35.80 10.42
C ASP A 240 -6.73 36.61 9.21
N ALA A 241 -5.57 36.27 8.66
CA ALA A 241 -4.95 37.00 7.55
C ALA A 241 -5.50 36.63 6.16
N TYR A 242 -6.43 35.66 6.08
CA TYR A 242 -6.85 35.02 4.84
C TYR A 242 -8.30 35.29 4.47
N ARG A 243 -8.54 35.44 3.18
CA ARG A 243 -9.87 35.48 2.58
C ARG A 243 -10.13 34.23 1.76
N LEU A 244 -11.40 33.83 1.73
CA LEU A 244 -11.89 32.71 0.94
C LEU A 244 -12.85 33.24 -0.11
N THR A 245 -12.62 32.89 -1.38
CA THR A 245 -13.44 33.35 -2.51
C THR A 245 -13.98 32.17 -3.32
N ALA A 246 -15.20 32.24 -3.85
CA ALA A 246 -15.76 31.18 -4.70
C ALA A 246 -15.37 31.40 -6.17
N LEU A 247 -14.42 30.61 -6.67
CA LEU A 247 -13.93 30.74 -8.04
C LEU A 247 -14.92 30.13 -9.05
N GLN A 248 -15.04 30.75 -10.21
CA GLN A 248 -15.87 30.28 -11.33
C GLN A 248 -15.15 29.17 -12.12
N THR A 249 -14.87 28.04 -11.46
CA THR A 249 -14.25 26.86 -12.07
C THR A 249 -15.24 25.69 -12.19
N THR A 250 -14.90 24.71 -13.04
CA THR A 250 -15.63 23.43 -13.12
C THR A 250 -14.70 22.27 -12.72
N PRO A 251 -14.97 21.53 -11.64
CA PRO A 251 -16.00 21.78 -10.62
C PRO A 251 -15.72 23.09 -9.84
N PRO A 252 -16.71 23.63 -9.10
CA PRO A 252 -16.51 24.80 -8.24
C PRO A 252 -15.41 24.57 -7.22
N LYS A 253 -14.53 25.57 -7.06
CA LYS A 253 -13.40 25.53 -6.13
C LYS A 253 -13.33 26.85 -5.36
N PRO A 254 -12.94 26.84 -4.08
CA PRO A 254 -12.56 28.06 -3.42
C PRO A 254 -11.14 28.49 -3.83
N GLY A 255 -10.90 29.79 -3.73
CA GLY A 255 -9.59 30.42 -3.74
C GLY A 255 -9.28 30.95 -2.35
N LEU A 256 -8.17 30.49 -1.75
CA LEU A 256 -7.64 31.05 -0.52
C LEU A 256 -6.56 32.08 -0.88
N VAL A 257 -6.62 33.27 -0.29
CA VAL A 257 -5.65 34.33 -0.55
C VAL A 257 -5.31 35.10 0.73
N ARG A 258 -4.03 35.40 0.95
CA ARG A 258 -3.57 36.21 2.09
C ARG A 258 -3.79 37.69 1.78
N HIS A 259 -4.47 38.41 2.67
CA HIS A 259 -4.65 39.87 2.59
C HIS A 259 -3.84 40.61 3.65
N GLY A 260 -3.46 39.95 4.74
CA GLY A 260 -2.73 40.55 5.86
C GLY A 260 -3.50 40.43 7.16
N ASP A 261 -2.78 40.49 8.26
CA ASP A 261 -3.28 40.22 9.62
C ASP A 261 -4.53 41.06 9.91
N GLY A 262 -5.58 40.42 10.43
CA GLY A 262 -6.87 41.05 10.71
C GLY A 262 -7.69 41.51 9.49
N GLN A 263 -7.25 41.23 8.25
CA GLN A 263 -7.96 41.64 7.02
C GLN A 263 -8.81 40.53 6.40
N GLY A 264 -8.90 39.38 7.06
CA GLY A 264 -9.66 38.21 6.66
C GLY A 264 -10.37 37.55 7.83
N ALA A 265 -10.40 36.21 7.84
CA ALA A 265 -10.92 35.41 8.94
C ALA A 265 -10.16 34.08 9.03
N GLU A 266 -10.30 33.39 10.16
CA GLU A 266 -9.83 32.01 10.25
C GLU A 266 -10.64 31.10 9.32
N ILE A 267 -9.96 30.46 8.37
CA ILE A 267 -10.58 29.54 7.41
C ILE A 267 -10.30 28.10 7.81
N TYR A 268 -11.37 27.31 7.96
CA TYR A 268 -11.27 25.88 8.21
C TYR A 268 -10.69 25.15 6.99
N GLY A 269 -9.77 24.22 7.27
CA GLY A 269 -9.22 23.30 6.29
C GLY A 269 -8.82 21.96 6.92
N GLU A 270 -8.18 21.13 6.11
CA GLU A 270 -7.63 19.84 6.52
C GLU A 270 -6.15 19.76 6.14
N LEU A 271 -5.37 19.05 6.95
CA LEU A 271 -3.95 18.80 6.72
C LEU A 271 -3.73 17.35 6.29
N PHE A 272 -2.93 17.17 5.24
CA PHE A 272 -2.52 15.87 4.75
C PHE A 272 -1.00 15.77 4.65
N GLU A 273 -0.45 14.59 4.93
CA GLU A 273 0.96 14.26 4.76
C GLU A 273 1.16 13.51 3.44
N LEU A 274 1.99 14.07 2.57
CA LEU A 274 2.30 13.51 1.25
C LEU A 274 3.79 13.18 1.14
N SER A 275 4.16 12.26 0.25
CA SER A 275 5.56 12.14 -0.13
C SER A 275 5.98 13.33 -1.02
N PRO A 276 7.27 13.71 -1.05
CA PRO A 276 7.76 14.75 -1.96
C PRO A 276 7.42 14.49 -3.43
N ALA A 277 7.46 13.22 -3.86
CA ALA A 277 7.13 12.83 -5.23
C ALA A 277 5.63 12.99 -5.53
N HIS A 278 4.75 12.68 -4.58
CA HIS A 278 3.31 12.90 -4.74
C HIS A 278 3.01 14.39 -4.84
N LEU A 279 3.59 15.21 -3.96
CA LEU A 279 3.45 16.67 -4.03
C LEU A 279 3.95 17.23 -5.37
N GLY A 280 5.08 16.75 -5.88
CA GLY A 280 5.64 17.19 -7.15
C GLY A 280 4.74 16.90 -8.35
N ARG A 281 4.14 15.70 -8.40
CA ARG A 281 3.13 15.35 -9.43
C ARG A 281 1.89 16.22 -9.30
N PHE A 282 1.41 16.39 -8.07
CA PHE A 282 0.25 17.22 -7.78
C PHE A 282 0.44 18.67 -8.23
N LEU A 283 1.61 19.25 -7.97
CA LEU A 283 1.97 20.60 -8.41
C LEU A 283 2.07 20.71 -9.94
N ALA A 284 2.62 19.71 -10.62
CA ALA A 284 2.76 19.71 -12.08
C ALA A 284 1.40 19.72 -12.81
N ASP A 285 0.39 19.06 -12.24
CA ASP A 285 -0.96 18.96 -12.81
C ASP A 285 -1.91 20.08 -12.33
N LEU A 286 -1.43 21.02 -11.52
CA LEU A 286 -2.27 22.04 -10.89
C LEU A 286 -2.74 23.07 -11.92
N PRO A 287 -4.05 23.17 -12.22
CA PRO A 287 -4.54 24.07 -13.25
C PRO A 287 -4.60 25.51 -12.75
N ALA A 288 -4.33 26.47 -13.62
CA ALA A 288 -4.65 27.88 -13.34
C ALA A 288 -6.15 28.03 -13.01
N PRO A 289 -6.53 28.92 -12.06
CA PRO A 289 -5.68 29.85 -11.30
C PRO A 289 -5.17 29.28 -9.96
N MET A 290 -5.20 27.95 -9.76
CA MET A 290 -4.79 27.35 -8.49
C MET A 290 -3.27 27.45 -8.32
N ALA A 291 -2.83 27.62 -7.07
CA ALA A 291 -1.42 27.68 -6.70
C ALA A 291 -1.18 26.94 -5.37
N LEU A 292 0.07 26.55 -5.12
CA LEU A 292 0.55 26.17 -3.80
C LEU A 292 1.41 27.28 -3.24
N THR A 293 1.16 27.67 -1.99
CA THR A 293 1.90 28.73 -1.30
C THR A 293 2.12 28.37 0.16
N SER A 294 2.84 29.22 0.86
CA SER A 294 2.99 29.17 2.31
C SER A 294 1.72 29.69 3.00
N VAL A 295 1.15 28.89 3.89
CA VAL A 295 -0.07 29.20 4.65
C VAL A 295 0.22 29.20 6.15
N GLU A 296 -0.11 30.30 6.82
CA GLU A 296 0.00 30.49 8.26
C GLU A 296 -1.24 29.92 8.96
N LEU A 297 -1.02 29.00 9.90
CA LEU A 297 -2.06 28.35 10.68
C LEU A 297 -2.25 29.06 12.03
N ALA A 298 -3.46 28.96 12.58
CA ALA A 298 -3.81 29.56 13.88
C ALA A 298 -2.98 28.99 15.05
N ASP A 299 -2.39 27.80 14.89
CA ASP A 299 -1.51 27.17 15.87
C ASP A 299 -0.03 27.61 15.76
N GLY A 300 0.26 28.60 14.90
CA GLY A 300 1.59 29.16 14.70
C GLY A 300 2.47 28.38 13.72
N ARG A 301 1.98 27.27 13.16
CA ARG A 301 2.69 26.57 12.08
C ARG A 301 2.55 27.32 10.76
N THR A 302 3.53 27.10 9.88
CA THR A 302 3.48 27.53 8.49
C THR A 302 3.68 26.30 7.61
N VAL A 303 2.73 26.03 6.71
CA VAL A 303 2.71 24.82 5.88
C VAL A 303 2.53 25.16 4.40
N THR A 304 2.78 24.20 3.51
CA THR A 304 2.36 24.33 2.12
C THR A 304 0.84 24.18 2.06
N GLY A 305 0.14 25.03 1.32
CA GLY A 305 -1.31 24.96 1.21
C GLY A 305 -1.84 25.44 -0.13
N PHE A 306 -3.04 24.99 -0.47
CA PHE A 306 -3.76 25.45 -1.65
C PHE A 306 -4.16 26.92 -1.51
N ALA A 307 -3.90 27.65 -2.58
CA ALA A 307 -4.31 29.02 -2.79
C ALA A 307 -4.75 29.22 -4.24
N CYS A 308 -5.07 30.45 -4.60
CA CYS A 308 -5.23 30.87 -5.98
C CYS A 308 -4.38 32.10 -6.27
N THR A 309 -4.27 32.46 -7.56
CA THR A 309 -3.70 33.74 -7.95
C THR A 309 -4.55 34.90 -7.43
N TYR A 310 -3.89 36.00 -7.07
CA TYR A 310 -4.52 37.16 -6.42
C TYR A 310 -5.61 37.81 -7.29
N ASP A 311 -5.37 37.92 -8.60
CA ASP A 311 -6.32 38.44 -9.58
C ASP A 311 -7.59 37.59 -9.69
N ALA A 312 -7.45 36.25 -9.66
CA ALA A 312 -8.58 35.34 -9.66
C ALA A 312 -9.42 35.46 -8.37
N ALA A 313 -8.77 35.67 -7.23
CA ALA A 313 -9.48 35.92 -5.98
C ALA A 313 -10.26 37.25 -6.01
N LEU A 314 -9.67 38.32 -6.54
CA LEU A 314 -10.34 39.63 -6.64
C LEU A 314 -11.56 39.62 -7.55
N ALA A 315 -11.55 38.79 -8.60
CA ALA A 315 -12.66 38.67 -9.54
C ALA A 315 -13.79 37.74 -9.06
N ALA A 316 -13.58 37.04 -7.95
CA ALA A 316 -14.49 36.02 -7.41
C ALA A 316 -15.33 36.55 -6.24
N ASP A 317 -16.42 35.84 -5.94
CA ASP A 317 -17.31 36.20 -4.83
C ASP A 317 -16.61 35.94 -3.48
N ASP A 318 -16.56 36.95 -2.61
CA ASP A 318 -16.00 36.82 -1.27
C ASP A 318 -16.96 36.00 -0.37
N ILE A 319 -16.49 34.82 0.04
CA ILE A 319 -17.21 33.88 0.91
C ILE A 319 -16.53 33.75 2.28
N THR A 320 -15.62 34.66 2.64
CA THR A 320 -14.85 34.64 3.89
C THR A 320 -15.73 34.53 5.13
N HIS A 321 -16.88 35.21 5.11
CA HIS A 321 -17.85 35.21 6.22
C HIS A 321 -18.46 33.83 6.54
N HIS A 322 -18.36 32.86 5.63
CA HIS A 322 -18.78 31.48 5.90
C HIS A 322 -17.76 30.69 6.73
N GLY A 323 -16.51 31.15 6.81
CA GLY A 323 -15.42 30.51 7.55
C GLY A 323 -14.96 29.14 7.02
N SER A 324 -15.68 28.54 6.07
CA SER A 324 -15.29 27.31 5.37
C SER A 324 -16.01 27.14 4.04
N TRP A 325 -15.38 26.41 3.13
CA TRP A 325 -16.00 25.99 1.86
C TRP A 325 -17.26 25.14 2.06
N LEU A 326 -17.25 24.25 3.06
CA LEU A 326 -18.38 23.36 3.35
C LEU A 326 -19.61 24.14 3.83
N THR A 327 -19.40 25.14 4.69
CA THR A 327 -20.46 26.04 5.18
C THR A 327 -21.09 26.82 4.04
N TYR A 328 -20.26 27.34 3.12
CA TYR A 328 -20.74 28.01 1.91
C TYR A 328 -21.60 27.09 1.04
N LEU A 329 -21.13 25.87 0.74
CA LEU A 329 -21.89 24.91 -0.07
C LEU A 329 -23.23 24.53 0.59
N ALA A 330 -23.27 24.38 1.90
CA ALA A 330 -24.51 24.09 2.63
C ALA A 330 -25.52 25.24 2.55
N ALA A 331 -25.04 26.49 2.68
CA ALA A 331 -25.87 27.68 2.54
C ALA A 331 -26.38 27.86 1.10
N ALA A 332 -25.56 27.57 0.10
CA ALA A 332 -25.94 27.64 -1.32
C ALA A 332 -26.99 26.60 -1.71
N ARG A 333 -26.99 25.41 -1.10
CA ARG A 333 -28.00 24.35 -1.32
C ARG A 333 -29.34 24.63 -0.65
N SER A 334 -29.36 25.55 0.31
CA SER A 334 -30.55 25.93 1.09
C SER A 334 -31.29 27.13 0.49
N ARG A 335 -30.82 27.62 -0.66
CA ARG A 335 -31.43 28.68 -1.48
C ARG A 335 -32.02 28.07 -2.74
#